data_AF-A0A8B7RC38-F1
#
_entry.id   AF-A0A8B7RC38-F1
#
_cell.length_a   1.000
_cell.length_b   1.000
_cell.length_c   1.000
_cell.angle_alpha   90.00
_cell.angle_beta   90.00
_cell.angle_gamma   90.00
#
_symmetry.space_group_name_H-M   'P 1'
#
loop_
_entity.id
_entity.type
_entity.pdbx_description
1 polymer ?
#
loop_
_entity_poly.entity_id
_entity_poly.type
_entity_poly.pdbx_seq_one_letter_code
_entity_poly.pdbx_strand_id
1 'polypeptide(L)'
;MAMPSAETGKTRAQRGERWARWGGPRAPPGQAQGEETAGGDRFIHERDLAWLQQADVVVAEVTQPSLGVGYELGRAVALNKRILCLFRPQSGRVLSAMIRGAADGSQFQVWDYEEGEVEAMLDRYFEAHLPKPVASSPDPTT
;
A
#
# COMPACT_ATOMS: atom_id res chain seq x y z
N MET A 1 19.53 -51.97 38.29
CA MET A 1 19.57 -50.51 38.53
C MET A 1 19.96 -49.86 37.21
N ALA A 2 19.02 -49.19 36.55
CA ALA A 2 19.21 -48.59 35.23
C ALA A 2 19.46 -47.09 35.39
N MET A 3 20.37 -46.54 34.59
CA MET A 3 20.55 -45.11 34.37
C MET A 3 20.64 -44.91 32.86
N PRO A 4 19.78 -44.12 32.21
CA PRO A 4 20.03 -43.67 30.85
C PRO A 4 20.94 -42.42 30.87
N SER A 5 22.00 -42.47 30.07
CA SER A 5 22.90 -41.35 29.79
C SER A 5 22.18 -40.22 29.05
N ALA A 6 22.60 -38.99 29.36
CA ALA A 6 22.05 -37.73 28.93
C ALA A 6 22.00 -37.53 27.39
N GLU A 7 20.90 -36.94 26.91
CA GLU A 7 20.79 -36.35 25.58
C GLU A 7 21.64 -35.07 25.50
N THR A 8 22.67 -35.11 24.66
CA THR A 8 23.51 -33.95 24.34
C THR A 8 22.79 -33.04 23.33
N GLY A 9 22.60 -31.78 23.72
CA GLY A 9 21.88 -30.76 22.95
C GLY A 9 22.44 -30.50 21.55
N LYS A 10 21.53 -30.25 20.60
CA LYS A 10 21.86 -29.81 19.24
C LYS A 10 22.53 -28.43 19.29
N THR A 11 23.72 -28.35 18.72
CA THR A 11 24.52 -27.14 18.61
C THR A 11 23.91 -26.12 17.64
N ARG A 12 24.17 -24.85 17.91
CA ARG A 12 23.74 -23.63 17.19
C ARG A 12 23.97 -23.66 15.66
N ALA A 13 24.75 -24.61 15.15
CA ALA A 13 25.08 -24.78 13.73
C ALA A 13 23.91 -25.28 12.86
N GLN A 14 22.92 -25.98 13.43
CA GLN A 14 21.84 -26.62 12.63
C GLN A 14 20.70 -25.65 12.21
N ARG A 15 20.83 -24.34 12.46
CA ARG A 15 19.83 -23.33 12.02
C ARG A 15 20.25 -22.53 10.78
N GLY A 16 21.48 -22.68 10.29
CA GLY A 16 22.04 -21.83 9.21
C GLY A 16 21.68 -22.24 7.77
N GLU A 17 21.26 -23.48 7.54
CA GLU A 17 21.23 -24.06 6.18
C GLU A 17 19.91 -23.86 5.41
N ARG A 18 18.92 -23.18 6.00
CA ARG A 18 17.63 -22.93 5.32
C ARG A 18 17.63 -21.75 4.36
N TRP A 19 18.62 -20.85 4.44
CA TRP A 19 18.67 -19.63 3.63
C TRP A 19 19.36 -19.82 2.27
N ALA A 20 20.18 -20.86 2.11
CA ALA A 20 21.03 -21.05 0.93
C ALA A 20 20.34 -21.71 -0.29
N ARG A 21 19.02 -22.02 -0.21
CA ARG A 21 18.26 -22.70 -1.27
C ARG A 21 17.25 -21.77 -1.97
N TRP A 22 17.65 -20.54 -2.29
CA TRP A 22 16.89 -19.62 -3.15
C TRP A 22 17.71 -19.12 -4.35
N GLY A 23 18.79 -19.83 -4.72
CA GLY A 23 19.66 -19.48 -5.85
C GLY A 23 19.65 -20.54 -6.96
N GLY A 24 18.50 -20.77 -7.59
CA GLY A 24 18.46 -21.41 -8.92
C GLY A 24 18.60 -20.35 -10.02
N PRO A 25 19.09 -20.69 -11.23
CA PRO A 25 19.26 -19.71 -12.30
C PRO A 25 17.91 -19.08 -12.65
N ARG A 26 17.80 -17.78 -12.35
CA ARG A 26 16.62 -16.96 -12.60
C ARG A 26 16.56 -16.70 -14.11
N ALA A 27 15.43 -17.01 -14.74
CA ALA A 27 15.13 -16.53 -16.10
C ALA A 27 15.35 -15.01 -16.15
N PRO A 28 15.82 -14.43 -17.27
CA PRO A 28 16.04 -13.00 -17.35
C PRO A 28 14.69 -12.31 -17.07
N PRO A 29 14.60 -11.43 -16.07
CA PRO A 29 13.40 -10.65 -15.88
C PRO A 29 13.19 -9.83 -17.15
N GLY A 30 12.02 -9.97 -17.76
CA GLY A 30 11.51 -8.94 -18.66
C GLY A 30 11.63 -7.62 -17.90
N GLN A 31 12.49 -6.75 -18.40
CA GLN A 31 12.76 -5.47 -17.78
C GLN A 31 11.46 -4.69 -17.82
N ALA A 32 10.76 -4.62 -16.69
CA ALA A 32 9.83 -3.53 -16.45
C ALA A 32 10.70 -2.28 -16.40
N GLN A 33 10.80 -1.59 -17.53
CA GLN A 33 11.53 -0.35 -17.64
C GLN A 33 10.79 0.65 -16.77
N GLY A 34 11.35 0.89 -15.57
CA GLY A 34 10.86 1.93 -14.68
C GLY A 34 10.88 3.26 -15.42
N GLU A 35 9.96 4.14 -15.07
CA GLU A 35 9.89 5.47 -15.66
C GLU A 35 11.14 6.25 -15.25
N GLU A 36 12.13 6.32 -16.15
CA GLU A 36 13.38 7.06 -15.94
C GLU A 36 13.07 8.56 -15.95
N THR A 37 12.70 9.10 -14.80
CA THR A 37 12.63 10.54 -14.60
C THR A 37 14.04 11.12 -14.48
N ALA A 38 14.24 12.34 -14.95
CA ALA A 38 15.53 13.03 -15.00
C ALA A 38 16.23 13.28 -13.62
N GLY A 39 15.72 12.70 -12.51
CA GLY A 39 16.27 12.80 -11.16
C GLY A 39 16.57 11.45 -10.47
N GLY A 40 16.27 10.31 -11.10
CA GLY A 40 16.47 8.97 -10.53
C GLY A 40 15.55 8.62 -9.34
N ASP A 41 15.70 7.41 -8.81
CA ASP A 41 14.79 6.82 -7.81
C ASP A 41 14.60 7.68 -6.55
N ARG A 42 15.68 8.33 -6.08
CA ARG A 42 15.62 9.19 -4.89
C ARG A 42 14.73 10.41 -5.11
N PHE A 43 14.82 11.03 -6.29
CA PHE A 43 14.00 12.17 -6.62
C PHE A 43 12.52 11.81 -6.69
N ILE A 44 12.19 10.67 -7.31
CA ILE A 44 10.82 10.13 -7.36
C ILE A 44 10.30 9.93 -5.94
N HIS A 45 11.07 9.25 -5.10
CA HIS A 45 10.70 8.98 -3.70
C HIS A 45 10.44 10.27 -2.90
N GLU A 46 11.33 11.25 -2.97
CA GLU A 46 11.19 12.52 -2.22
C GLU A 46 9.98 13.34 -2.71
N ARG A 47 9.77 13.42 -4.03
CA ARG A 47 8.64 14.12 -4.65
C ARG A 47 7.31 13.48 -4.24
N ASP A 48 7.20 12.16 -4.38
CA ASP A 48 5.94 11.46 -4.14
C ASP A 48 5.59 11.50 -2.63
N LEU A 49 6.59 11.44 -1.75
CA LEU A 49 6.39 11.68 -0.31
C LEU A 49 5.99 13.12 0.03
N ALA A 50 6.46 14.11 -0.72
CA ALA A 50 6.05 15.50 -0.53
C ALA A 50 4.57 15.69 -0.92
N TRP A 51 4.14 15.10 -2.05
CA TRP A 51 2.73 15.09 -2.45
C TRP A 51 1.86 14.37 -1.42
N LEU A 52 2.31 13.22 -0.93
CA LEU A 52 1.59 12.46 0.09
C LEU A 52 1.39 13.27 1.39
N GLN A 53 2.38 14.08 1.78
CA GLN A 53 2.28 14.97 2.94
C GLN A 53 1.26 16.09 2.75
N GLN A 54 1.16 16.63 1.53
CA GLN A 54 0.25 17.74 1.21
C GLN A 54 -1.18 17.28 0.94
N ALA A 55 -1.38 16.03 0.53
CA ALA A 55 -2.70 15.50 0.20
C ALA A 55 -3.65 15.48 1.41
N ASP A 56 -4.90 15.87 1.20
CA ASP A 56 -5.98 15.69 2.19
C ASP A 56 -6.48 14.25 2.25
N VAL A 57 -6.43 13.57 1.10
CA VAL A 57 -6.89 12.19 0.91
C VAL A 57 -6.00 11.45 -0.07
N VAL A 58 -5.84 10.16 0.15
CA VAL A 58 -5.13 9.23 -0.74
C VAL A 58 -6.14 8.25 -1.31
N VAL A 59 -6.20 8.18 -2.64
CA VAL A 59 -7.00 7.18 -3.35
C VAL A 59 -6.06 6.23 -4.06
N ALA A 60 -6.21 4.93 -3.84
CA ALA A 60 -5.34 3.91 -4.41
C ALA A 60 -6.13 2.78 -5.07
N GLU A 61 -5.83 2.50 -6.33
CA GLU A 61 -6.28 1.28 -7.01
C GLU A 61 -5.36 0.13 -6.59
N VAL A 62 -5.93 -0.90 -5.95
CA VAL A 62 -5.19 -1.98 -5.29
C VAL A 62 -5.51 -3.37 -5.85
N THR A 63 -6.11 -3.45 -7.05
CA THR A 63 -6.36 -4.73 -7.72
C THR A 63 -5.06 -5.42 -8.08
N GLN A 64 -4.10 -4.65 -8.60
CA GLN A 64 -2.76 -5.15 -8.91
C GLN A 64 -1.84 -4.92 -7.70
N PRO A 65 -1.25 -5.98 -7.10
CA PRO A 65 -0.27 -5.81 -6.04
C PRO A 65 0.92 -4.97 -6.49
N SER A 66 1.24 -3.94 -5.72
CA SER A 66 2.37 -3.03 -5.96
C SER A 66 3.11 -2.72 -4.66
N LEU A 67 4.43 -2.88 -4.68
CA LEU A 67 5.29 -2.55 -3.53
C LEU A 67 5.30 -1.04 -3.27
N GLY A 68 5.30 -0.22 -4.32
CA GLY A 68 5.23 1.24 -4.22
C GLY A 68 3.94 1.70 -3.57
N VAL A 69 2.79 1.23 -4.09
CA VAL A 69 1.47 1.58 -3.53
C VAL A 69 1.35 1.10 -2.08
N GLY A 70 1.82 -0.11 -1.76
CA GLY A 70 1.83 -0.60 -0.38
C GLY A 70 2.70 0.25 0.55
N TYR A 71 3.86 0.73 0.07
CA TYR A 71 4.73 1.64 0.80
C TYR A 71 4.04 2.99 1.05
N GLU A 72 3.42 3.57 0.03
CA GLU A 72 2.70 4.84 0.11
C GLU A 72 1.51 4.75 1.07
N LEU A 73 0.71 3.68 1.01
CA LEU A 73 -0.39 3.45 1.93
C LEU A 73 0.08 3.34 3.38
N GLY A 74 1.18 2.62 3.64
CA GLY A 74 1.78 2.55 4.98
C GLY A 74 2.23 3.92 5.49
N ARG A 75 2.80 4.76 4.62
CA ARG A 75 3.19 6.14 4.94
C ARG A 75 1.97 7.03 5.16
N ALA A 76 0.92 6.88 4.36
CA ALA A 76 -0.34 7.61 4.49
C ALA A 76 -1.02 7.33 5.84
N VAL A 77 -1.02 6.06 6.28
CA VAL A 77 -1.52 5.66 7.62
C VAL A 77 -0.72 6.36 8.72
N ALA A 78 0.61 6.35 8.64
CA ALA A 78 1.46 7.01 9.63
C ALA A 78 1.30 8.54 9.66
N LEU A 79 0.90 9.15 8.53
CA LEU A 79 0.59 10.57 8.41
C LEU A 79 -0.87 10.90 8.76
N ASN A 80 -1.64 9.92 9.23
CA ASN A 80 -3.06 10.04 9.57
C ASN A 80 -3.91 10.62 8.42
N LYS A 81 -3.60 10.21 7.18
CA LYS A 81 -4.37 10.61 6.00
C LYS A 81 -5.65 9.79 5.89
N ARG A 82 -6.68 10.39 5.29
CA ARG A 82 -7.85 9.64 4.82
C ARG A 82 -7.44 8.83 3.59
N ILE A 83 -7.83 7.57 3.56
CA ILE A 83 -7.40 6.61 2.55
C ILE A 83 -8.62 5.87 2.01
N LEU A 84 -8.77 5.89 0.69
CA LEU A 84 -9.72 5.06 -0.04
C LEU A 84 -8.95 4.10 -0.94
N CYS A 85 -9.08 2.81 -0.69
CA CYS A 85 -8.58 1.76 -1.58
C CYS A 85 -9.73 1.24 -2.46
N LEU A 86 -9.48 1.10 -3.75
CA LEU A 86 -10.41 0.54 -4.73
C LEU A 86 -9.90 -0.81 -5.22
N PHE A 87 -10.73 -1.85 -5.13
CA PHE A 87 -10.37 -3.21 -5.52
C PHE A 87 -11.41 -3.80 -6.48
N ARG A 88 -11.00 -4.48 -7.56
CA ARG A 88 -11.89 -5.18 -8.49
C ARG A 88 -11.91 -6.68 -8.18
N PRO A 89 -12.94 -7.23 -7.50
CA PRO A 89 -13.00 -8.66 -7.19
C PRO A 89 -13.06 -9.54 -8.44
N GLN A 90 -13.64 -9.02 -9.52
CA GLN A 90 -13.78 -9.71 -10.80
C GLN A 90 -12.44 -9.95 -11.52
N SER A 91 -11.35 -9.34 -11.06
CA SER A 91 -10.02 -9.54 -11.66
C SER A 91 -9.44 -10.94 -11.44
N GLY A 92 -10.11 -11.80 -10.66
CA GLY A 92 -9.61 -13.12 -10.25
C GLY A 92 -8.44 -13.06 -9.24
N ARG A 93 -8.13 -11.87 -8.71
CA ARG A 93 -7.08 -11.69 -7.69
C ARG A 93 -7.70 -11.66 -6.31
N VAL A 94 -6.85 -11.87 -5.30
CA VAL A 94 -7.22 -11.71 -3.90
C VAL A 94 -6.49 -10.48 -3.38
N LEU A 95 -7.23 -9.54 -2.80
CA LEU A 95 -6.64 -8.37 -2.15
C LEU A 95 -5.73 -8.80 -0.99
N SER A 96 -4.60 -8.12 -0.82
CA SER A 96 -3.70 -8.34 0.30
C SER A 96 -4.44 -8.29 1.65
N ALA A 97 -4.23 -9.31 2.48
CA ALA A 97 -4.81 -9.37 3.84
C ALA A 97 -4.37 -8.19 4.71
N MET A 98 -3.17 -7.64 4.49
CA MET A 98 -2.69 -6.45 5.19
C MET A 98 -3.50 -5.21 4.82
N ILE A 99 -3.84 -5.05 3.54
CA ILE A 99 -4.64 -3.90 3.07
C ILE A 99 -6.10 -4.07 3.50
N ARG A 100 -6.68 -5.26 3.29
CA ARG A 100 -8.06 -5.54 3.69
C ARG A 100 -8.25 -5.46 5.21
N GLY A 101 -7.26 -5.90 5.99
CA GLY A 101 -7.27 -5.84 7.46
C GLY A 101 -6.97 -4.46 8.04
N ALA A 102 -6.41 -3.53 7.25
CA ALA A 102 -6.20 -2.14 7.67
C ALA A 102 -7.50 -1.31 7.60
N ALA A 103 -8.53 -1.77 6.90
CA ALA A 103 -9.79 -1.06 6.79
C ALA A 103 -10.48 -0.96 8.15
N ASP A 104 -10.75 0.27 8.59
CA ASP A 104 -11.43 0.60 9.85
C ASP A 104 -12.84 1.15 9.63
N GLY A 105 -13.25 1.31 8.36
CA GLY A 105 -14.57 1.84 7.99
C GLY A 105 -14.70 3.36 8.12
N SER A 106 -13.61 4.07 8.43
CA SER A 106 -13.59 5.52 8.61
C SER A 106 -12.41 6.15 7.87
N GLN A 107 -11.23 6.18 8.50
CA GLN A 107 -10.04 6.81 7.95
C GLN A 107 -9.39 5.93 6.88
N PHE A 108 -9.43 4.61 7.02
CA PHE A 108 -8.98 3.66 6.00
C PHE A 108 -10.18 2.85 5.50
N GLN A 109 -10.52 3.06 4.23
CA GLN A 109 -11.64 2.38 3.58
C GLN A 109 -11.15 1.53 2.42
N VAL A 110 -11.79 0.39 2.20
CA VAL A 110 -11.57 -0.48 1.05
C VAL A 110 -12.93 -0.71 0.41
N TRP A 111 -13.11 -0.24 -0.81
CA TRP A 111 -14.33 -0.44 -1.57
C TRP A 111 -14.06 -1.37 -2.75
N ASP A 112 -14.90 -2.40 -2.85
CA ASP A 112 -14.89 -3.28 -4.00
C ASP A 112 -15.72 -2.60 -5.13
N TYR A 113 -15.21 -2.60 -6.38
CA TYR A 113 -15.83 -1.90 -7.50
C TYR A 113 -15.76 -2.66 -8.83
N GLU A 114 -16.61 -2.26 -9.78
CA GLU A 114 -16.55 -2.65 -11.19
C GLU A 114 -16.05 -1.47 -12.05
N GLU A 115 -15.35 -1.75 -13.15
CA GLU A 115 -14.66 -0.72 -13.94
C GLU A 115 -15.59 0.44 -14.38
N GLY A 116 -16.83 0.13 -14.77
CA GLY A 116 -17.81 1.12 -15.20
C GLY A 116 -18.47 1.94 -14.07
N GLU A 117 -18.10 1.70 -12.81
CA GLU A 117 -18.70 2.37 -11.64
C GLU A 117 -17.71 3.27 -10.90
N VAL A 118 -16.45 3.35 -11.36
CA VAL A 118 -15.38 4.05 -10.63
C VAL A 118 -15.67 5.53 -10.44
N GLU A 119 -16.16 6.22 -11.47
CA GLU A 119 -16.48 7.64 -11.39
C GLU A 119 -17.58 7.90 -10.36
N ALA A 120 -18.68 7.14 -10.43
CA ALA A 120 -19.80 7.29 -9.51
C ALA A 120 -19.40 6.99 -8.05
N MET A 121 -18.49 6.03 -7.84
CA MET A 121 -17.97 5.73 -6.51
C MET A 121 -17.08 6.85 -5.97
N LEU A 122 -16.22 7.43 -6.81
CA LEU A 122 -15.40 8.58 -6.42
C LEU A 122 -16.28 9.78 -6.08
N ASP A 123 -17.28 10.09 -6.90
CA ASP A 123 -18.23 11.17 -6.66
C ASP A 123 -18.91 11.00 -5.30
N ARG A 124 -19.46 9.81 -5.03
CA ARG A 124 -20.09 9.48 -3.74
C ARG A 124 -19.11 9.64 -2.56
N TYR A 125 -17.86 9.22 -2.73
CA TYR A 125 -16.86 9.35 -1.67
C TYR A 125 -16.58 10.81 -1.37
N PHE A 126 -16.32 11.62 -2.40
CA PHE A 126 -15.98 13.03 -2.24
C PHE A 126 -17.17 13.86 -1.75
N GLU A 127 -18.40 13.58 -2.18
CA GLU A 127 -19.60 14.22 -1.65
C GLU A 127 -19.79 13.96 -0.14
N ALA A 128 -19.46 12.75 0.31
CA ALA A 128 -19.62 12.37 1.72
C ALA A 128 -18.49 12.90 2.62
N HIS A 129 -17.31 13.17 2.09
CA HIS A 129 -16.10 13.41 2.90
C HIS A 129 -15.38 14.74 2.65
N LEU A 130 -15.72 15.48 1.58
CA LEU A 130 -15.18 16.82 1.38
C LEU A 130 -16.05 17.88 2.06
N PRO A 131 -15.45 18.87 2.73
CA PRO A 131 -16.18 20.02 3.21
C PRO A 131 -16.83 20.75 2.02
N LYS A 132 -18.12 21.07 2.14
CA LYS A 132 -18.79 21.97 1.20
C LYS A 132 -17.99 23.28 1.12
N PRO A 133 -17.82 23.90 -0.06
CA PRO A 133 -17.15 25.18 -0.17
C PRO A 133 -17.76 26.14 0.85
N VAL A 134 -16.95 26.65 1.77
CA VAL A 134 -17.34 27.78 2.60
C VAL A 134 -17.57 28.92 1.60
N ALA A 135 -18.83 29.35 1.46
CA ALA A 135 -19.16 30.49 0.63
C ALA A 135 -18.22 31.63 1.01
N SER A 136 -17.39 32.08 0.06
CA SER A 136 -16.51 33.22 0.27
C SER A 136 -17.38 34.40 0.64
N SER A 137 -17.23 34.87 1.88
CA SER A 137 -17.85 36.11 2.32
C SER A 137 -17.41 37.22 1.37
N PRO A 138 -18.30 38.09 0.87
CA PRO A 138 -17.89 39.19 0.02
C PRO A 138 -16.92 40.08 0.81
N ASP A 139 -15.76 40.36 0.21
CA ASP A 139 -14.76 41.29 0.73
C ASP A 139 -15.43 42.59 1.17
N PRO A 140 -15.20 43.09 2.41
CA PRO A 140 -15.60 44.43 2.75
C PRO A 140 -14.71 45.40 1.97
N THR A 141 -15.31 46.02 0.97
CA THR A 141 -14.77 47.17 0.24
C THR A 141 -14.09 48.17 1.18
N THR A 142 -12.87 48.58 0.85
CA THR A 142 -12.34 49.90 1.21
C THR A 142 -11.56 50.44 0.03
#